data_AF-A0A2D2BZS7-F1
#
_entry.id   AF-A0A2D2BZS7-F1
#
_cell.length_a   1.000
_cell.length_b   1.000
_cell.length_c   1.000
_cell.angle_alpha   90.00
_cell.angle_beta   90.00
_cell.angle_gamma   90.00
#
_symmetry.space_group_name_H-M   'P 1'
#
loop_
_entity.id
_entity.type
_entity.pdbx_description
1 polymer ?
#
loop_
_entity_poly.entity_id
_entity_poly.type
_entity_poly.pdbx_seq_one_letter_code
_entity_poly.pdbx_strand_id
1 'polypeptide(L)'
;MRNALFALGFLLMLAGPLLQGLAGSDNPNAYVFAPVMLAGLIPLLAGRNLSPEPRLMVGALLVCGALCLGAWYLGGLLPPRPLHAALPVGCAILGALVSTGANLLGRRA
;
A
#
# COMPACT_ATOMS: atom_id res chain seq x y z
N MET A 1 -16.77 3.77 -11.26
CA MET A 1 -16.73 3.59 -9.79
C MET A 1 -15.58 2.68 -9.34
N ARG A 2 -15.47 1.44 -9.86
CA ARG A 2 -14.40 0.48 -9.50
C ARG A 2 -12.96 1.05 -9.59
N ASN A 3 -12.60 1.68 -10.71
CA ASN A 3 -11.24 2.23 -10.90
C ASN A 3 -10.92 3.37 -9.91
N ALA A 4 -11.92 4.17 -9.54
CA ALA A 4 -11.75 5.23 -8.54
C ALA A 4 -11.47 4.65 -7.15
N LEU A 5 -12.13 3.55 -6.79
CA LEU A 5 -11.88 2.86 -5.52
C LEU A 5 -10.49 2.20 -5.50
N PHE A 6 -10.02 1.63 -6.61
CA PHE A 6 -8.65 1.13 -6.69
C PHE A 6 -7.62 2.25 -6.53
N ALA A 7 -7.78 3.36 -7.26
CA ALA A 7 -6.89 4.51 -7.14
C ALA A 7 -6.87 5.04 -5.69
N LEU A 8 -8.03 5.17 -5.05
CA LEU A 8 -8.14 5.56 -3.65
C LEU A 8 -7.43 4.57 -2.72
N GLY A 9 -7.61 3.27 -2.92
CA GLY A 9 -6.94 2.23 -2.15
C GLY A 9 -5.43 2.31 -2.24
N PHE A 10 -4.87 2.49 -3.44
CA PHE A 10 -3.42 2.68 -3.64
C PHE A 10 -2.89 3.94 -2.98
N LEU A 11 -3.61 5.06 -3.11
CA LEU A 11 -3.22 6.32 -2.48
C LEU A 11 -3.17 6.18 -0.95
N LEU A 12 -4.17 5.51 -0.35
CA LEU A 12 -4.19 5.22 1.10
C LEU A 12 -3.06 4.28 1.52
N MET A 13 -2.76 3.27 0.71
CA MET A 13 -1.64 2.37 0.96
C MET A 13 -0.28 3.09 0.97
N LEU A 14 -0.06 4.01 0.02
CA LEU A 14 1.15 4.84 -0.05
C LEU A 14 1.17 5.96 1.00
N ALA A 15 0.00 6.44 1.43
CA ALA A 15 -0.10 7.41 2.50
C ALA A 15 0.44 6.86 3.83
N GLY A 16 0.38 5.55 4.07
CA GLY A 16 0.95 4.93 5.26
C GLY A 16 2.46 5.24 5.43
N PRO A 17 3.33 4.73 4.55
CA PRO A 17 4.77 5.03 4.60
C PRO A 17 5.07 6.53 4.58
N LEU A 18 4.33 7.32 3.79
CA LEU A 18 4.47 8.78 3.74
C LEU A 18 4.22 9.43 5.11
N LEU A 19 3.12 9.07 5.77
CA LEU A 19 2.78 9.56 7.10
C LEU A 19 3.79 9.09 8.14
N GLN A 20 4.36 7.89 7.96
CA GLN A 20 5.45 7.44 8.83
C GLN A 20 6.71 8.31 8.68
N GLY A 21 7.09 8.64 7.45
CA GLY A 21 8.19 9.58 7.20
C GLY A 21 7.92 10.95 7.82
N LEU A 22 6.70 11.46 7.64
CA LEU A 22 6.25 12.74 8.21
C LEU A 22 6.23 12.75 9.75
N ALA A 23 6.08 11.59 10.39
CA ALA A 23 6.19 11.45 11.84
C ALA A 23 7.65 11.57 12.34
N GLY A 24 8.64 11.69 11.43
CA GLY A 24 10.06 11.73 11.78
C GLY A 24 10.62 10.37 12.18
N SER A 25 10.04 9.27 11.68
CA SER A 25 10.50 7.92 12.02
C SER A 25 11.76 7.58 11.23
N ASP A 26 12.83 7.17 11.91
CA ASP A 26 14.08 6.70 11.28
C ASP A 26 13.94 5.30 10.64
N ASN A 27 12.83 4.61 10.86
CA ASN A 27 12.58 3.27 10.35
C ASN A 27 11.41 3.28 9.34
N PRO A 28 11.66 2.99 8.05
CA PRO A 28 10.63 3.01 7.01
C PRO A 28 9.61 1.86 7.08
N ASN A 29 9.74 0.91 8.01
CA ASN A 29 8.88 -0.27 8.19
C ASN A 29 8.45 -0.94 6.86
N ALA A 30 9.34 -0.96 5.87
CA ALA A 30 9.03 -1.44 4.52
C ALA A 30 8.60 -2.92 4.52
N TYR A 31 9.08 -3.69 5.50
CA TYR A 31 8.70 -5.08 5.75
C TYR A 31 7.24 -5.25 6.20
N VAL A 32 6.55 -4.19 6.64
CA VAL A 32 5.11 -4.20 6.96
C VAL A 32 4.31 -3.68 5.77
N PHE A 33 4.70 -2.52 5.24
CA PHE A 33 3.92 -1.85 4.20
C PHE A 33 3.96 -2.55 2.84
N ALA A 34 5.10 -3.11 2.44
CA ALA A 34 5.21 -3.77 1.14
C ALA A 34 4.35 -5.05 1.06
N PRO A 35 4.32 -5.94 2.08
CA PRO A 35 3.37 -7.04 2.11
C PRO A 35 1.90 -6.60 2.13
N VAL A 36 1.56 -5.52 2.86
CA VAL A 36 0.18 -5.00 2.89
C VAL A 36 -0.24 -4.48 1.51
N MET A 37 0.63 -3.75 0.82
CA MET A 37 0.38 -3.31 -0.56
C MET A 37 0.22 -4.48 -1.51
N LEU A 38 1.12 -5.46 -1.42
CA LEU A 38 1.03 -6.67 -2.24
C LEU A 38 -0.26 -7.43 -1.97
N ALA A 39 -0.68 -7.57 -0.71
CA ALA A 39 -1.94 -8.19 -0.34
C ALA A 39 -3.16 -7.44 -0.92
N GLY A 40 -3.15 -6.11 -0.90
CA GLY A 40 -4.19 -5.29 -1.54
C GLY A 40 -4.22 -5.38 -3.07
N LEU A 41 -3.13 -5.83 -3.69
CA LEU A 41 -2.98 -6.09 -5.13
C LEU A 41 -3.42 -7.50 -5.55
N ILE A 42 -3.32 -8.50 -4.67
CA ILE A 42 -3.67 -9.91 -4.98
C ILE A 42 -5.08 -10.05 -5.58
N PRO A 43 -6.15 -9.42 -5.06
CA PRO A 43 -7.49 -9.56 -5.62
C PRO A 43 -7.57 -9.13 -7.09
N LEU A 44 -6.84 -8.08 -7.49
CA LEU A 44 -6.73 -7.64 -8.88
C LEU A 44 -6.02 -8.69 -9.75
N LEU A 45 -4.92 -9.27 -9.26
CA LEU A 45 -4.12 -10.25 -9.98
C LEU A 45 -4.86 -11.59 -10.14
N ALA A 46 -5.55 -12.04 -9.09
CA ALA A 46 -6.39 -13.23 -9.10
C ALA A 46 -7.61 -13.11 -10.04
N GLY A 47 -8.05 -11.88 -10.35
CA GLY A 47 -9.06 -11.62 -11.38
C GLY A 47 -8.58 -11.83 -12.81
N ARG A 48 -7.26 -11.94 -13.03
CA ARG A 48 -6.64 -12.01 -14.37
C ARG A 48 -6.13 -13.41 -14.74
N ASN A 49 -6.46 -14.45 -13.96
CA ASN A 49 -5.93 -15.82 -14.12
C ASN A 49 -4.39 -15.87 -14.19
N LEU A 50 -3.71 -14.93 -13.55
CA LEU A 50 -2.26 -14.97 -13.43
C LEU A 50 -1.90 -16.07 -12.42
N SER A 51 -1.18 -17.10 -12.86
CA SER A 51 -0.56 -18.04 -11.93
C SER A 51 0.47 -17.29 -11.08
N PRO A 52 0.56 -17.55 -9.77
CA PRO A 52 1.56 -16.93 -8.92
C PRO A 52 2.94 -17.49 -9.26
N GLU A 53 3.59 -16.90 -10.27
CA GLU A 53 4.98 -17.19 -10.56
C GLU A 53 5.84 -16.55 -9.45
N PRO A 54 6.68 -17.32 -8.74
CA PRO A 54 7.47 -16.80 -7.62
C PRO A 54 8.33 -15.59 -8.01
N ARG A 55 8.85 -15.55 -9.24
CA ARG A 55 9.66 -14.44 -9.76
C ARG A 55 8.86 -13.14 -9.85
N LEU A 56 7.62 -13.20 -10.35
CA LEU A 56 6.73 -12.05 -10.43
C LEU A 56 6.33 -11.56 -9.04
N MET A 57 6.10 -12.48 -8.09
CA MET A 57 5.79 -12.12 -6.71
C MET A 57 6.95 -11.40 -6.02
N VAL A 58 8.19 -11.90 -6.20
CA VAL A 58 9.40 -11.26 -5.69
C VAL A 58 9.58 -9.87 -6.31
N GLY A 59 9.42 -9.76 -7.63
CA GLY A 59 9.49 -8.48 -8.34
C GLY A 59 8.44 -7.48 -7.82
N ALA A 60 7.19 -7.92 -7.65
CA ALA A 60 6.12 -7.09 -7.11
C ALA A 60 6.39 -6.65 -5.67
N LEU A 61 6.94 -7.53 -4.82
CA LEU A 61 7.35 -7.19 -3.46
C LEU A 61 8.46 -6.12 -3.46
N LEU A 62 9.48 -6.27 -4.32
CA LEU A 62 10.56 -5.30 -4.46
C LEU A 62 10.05 -3.93 -4.94
N VAL A 63 9.16 -3.92 -5.93
CA VAL A 63 8.51 -2.67 -6.39
C VAL A 63 7.71 -2.03 -5.25
N CYS A 64 6.92 -2.82 -4.52
CA CYS A 64 6.17 -2.32 -3.36
C CYS A 64 7.13 -1.76 -2.28
N GLY A 65 8.23 -2.45 -1.99
CA GLY A 65 9.25 -2.00 -1.04
C GLY A 65 9.91 -0.68 -1.46
N ALA A 66 10.26 -0.55 -2.74
CA ALA A 66 10.82 0.68 -3.29
C ALA A 66 9.83 1.86 -3.20
N LEU A 67 8.56 1.61 -3.49
CA LEU A 67 7.50 2.63 -3.35
C LEU A 67 7.29 3.04 -1.89
N CYS A 68 7.30 2.08 -0.95
CA CYS A 68 7.24 2.39 0.49
C CYS A 68 8.41 3.28 0.92
N LEU A 69 9.63 2.89 0.54
CA LEU A 69 10.84 3.61 0.93
C LEU A 69 10.87 5.00 0.33
N GLY A 70 10.46 5.15 -0.94
CA GLY A 70 10.31 6.45 -1.60
C GLY A 70 9.25 7.32 -0.91
N ALA A 71 8.09 6.78 -0.59
CA ALA A 71 7.03 7.52 0.11
C ALA A 71 7.46 7.95 1.51
N TRP A 72 8.09 7.05 2.29
CA TRP A 72 8.68 7.39 3.58
C TRP A 72 9.73 8.49 3.46
N TYR A 73 10.66 8.37 2.50
CA TYR A 73 11.71 9.36 2.28
C TYR A 73 11.11 10.74 1.97
N LEU A 74 10.11 10.80 1.07
CA LEU A 74 9.41 12.04 0.75
C LEU A 74 8.69 12.65 1.97
N GLY A 75 8.15 11.81 2.85
CA GLY A 75 7.54 12.25 4.10
C GLY A 75 8.57 12.87 5.06
N GLY A 76 9.76 12.27 5.15
CA GLY A 76 10.87 12.74 5.98
C GLY A 76 11.54 14.03 5.49
N LEU A 77 11.29 14.46 4.23
CA LEU A 77 11.75 15.76 3.74
C LEU A 77 10.97 16.93 4.34
N LEU A 78 9.82 16.68 4.95
CA LEU A 78 8.97 17.69 5.55
C LEU A 78 9.26 17.84 7.06
N PRO A 79 8.99 19.01 7.67
CA PRO A 79 9.09 19.18 9.11
C PRO A 79 8.25 18.11 9.85
N PRO A 80 8.82 17.42 10.85
CA PRO A 80 8.12 16.36 11.56
C PRO A 80 6.82 16.85 12.17
N ARG A 81 5.76 16.06 12.04
CA ARG A 81 4.47 16.33 12.66
C ARG A 81 4.14 15.30 13.73
N PRO A 82 3.56 15.72 14.87
CA PRO A 82 3.09 14.78 15.87
C PRO A 82 1.89 14.01 15.31
N LEU A 83 2.12 12.75 14.97
CA LEU A 83 1.11 11.83 14.45
C LEU A 83 0.91 10.68 15.43
N HIS A 84 -0.32 10.19 15.52
CA HIS A 84 -0.62 9.00 16.31
C HIS A 84 0.12 7.79 15.73
N ALA A 85 0.81 7.00 16.56
CA ALA A 85 1.68 5.91 16.12
C ALA A 85 0.99 4.86 15.21
N ALA A 86 -0.31 4.61 15.43
CA ALA A 86 -1.08 3.67 14.63
C ALA A 86 -1.58 4.23 13.28
N LEU A 87 -1.54 5.56 13.07
CA LEU A 87 -2.13 6.21 11.90
C LEU A 87 -1.50 5.74 10.57
N PRO A 88 -0.15 5.64 10.43
CA PRO A 88 0.48 5.17 9.20
C PRO A 88 0.02 3.76 8.79
N VAL A 89 0.05 2.82 9.74
CA VAL A 89 -0.33 1.42 9.50
C VAL A 89 -1.82 1.30 9.21
N GLY A 90 -2.65 2.01 9.98
CA GLY A 90 -4.10 2.04 9.78
C GLY A 90 -4.49 2.56 8.40
N CYS A 91 -3.81 3.60 7.91
CA CYS A 91 -4.04 4.14 6.56
C CYS A 91 -3.74 3.09 5.48
N ALA A 92 -2.63 2.36 5.64
CA ALA A 92 -2.25 1.33 4.68
C ALA A 92 -3.23 0.13 4.67
N ILE A 93 -3.63 -0.34 5.84
CA ILE A 93 -4.63 -1.43 5.96
C ILE A 93 -5.96 -0.99 5.35
N LEU A 94 -6.41 0.23 5.63
CA LEU A 94 -7.65 0.77 5.05
C LEU A 94 -7.57 0.81 3.53
N GLY A 95 -6.44 1.25 2.96
CA GLY A 95 -6.22 1.24 1.52
C GLY A 95 -6.30 -0.17 0.91
N ALA A 96 -5.71 -1.17 1.56
CA ALA A 96 -5.79 -2.57 1.14
C ALA A 96 -7.23 -3.11 1.18
N LEU A 97 -8.00 -2.76 2.22
CA LEU A 97 -9.42 -3.13 2.34
C LEU A 97 -10.27 -2.47 1.25
N VAL A 98 -10.05 -1.18 0.96
CA VAL A 98 -10.75 -0.45 -0.11
C VAL A 98 -10.46 -1.07 -1.48
N SER A 99 -9.18 -1.38 -1.76
CA SER A 99 -8.78 -2.07 -3.00
C SER A 99 -9.45 -3.45 -3.12
N THR A 100 -9.43 -4.22 -2.05
CA THR A 100 -10.07 -5.55 -2.01
C THR A 100 -11.58 -5.45 -2.22
N GLY A 101 -12.25 -4.53 -1.54
CA GLY A 101 -13.69 -4.27 -1.68
C GLY A 101 -14.07 -3.85 -3.09
N ALA A 102 -13.26 -2.99 -3.73
CA ALA A 102 -13.45 -2.58 -5.13
C ALA A 102 -13.45 -3.79 -6.08
N ASN A 103 -12.55 -4.75 -5.85
CA ASN A 103 -12.49 -5.96 -6.64
C ASN A 103 -13.72 -6.86 -6.45
N LEU A 104 -14.19 -7.01 -5.21
CA LEU A 104 -15.37 -7.82 -4.90
C LEU A 104 -16.65 -7.22 -5.51
N LEU A 105 -16.82 -5.90 -5.45
CA LEU A 105 -17.92 -5.19 -6.12
C LEU A 105 -17.85 -5.35 -7.63
N GLY A 106 -16.64 -5.34 -8.19
CA GLY A 106 -16.40 -5.49 -9.63
C GLY A 106 -16.58 -6.89 -10.20
N ARG A 107 -16.68 -7.94 -9.37
CA ARG A 107 -16.96 -9.32 -9.78
C ARG A 107 -18.45 -9.67 -9.74
N ARG A 108 -19.27 -8.86 -9.07
CA ARG A 108 -20.72 -9.08 -8.91
C ARG A 108 -21.59 -8.30 -9.90
N ALA A 109 -20.99 -7.42 -10.69
CA ALA A 109 -21.64 -6.67 -11.78
C ALA A 109 -21.21 -7.25 -13.13
#